data_AF-A0AAV6DDL1-F1
#
_entry.id   AF-A0AAV6DDL1-F1
#
_cell.length_a   1.000
_cell.length_b   1.000
_cell.length_c   1.000
_cell.angle_alpha   90.00
_cell.angle_beta   90.00
_cell.angle_gamma   90.00
#
_symmetry.space_group_name_H-M   'P 1'
#
loop_
_entity.id
_entity.type
_entity.pdbx_description
1 polymer ?
#
loop_
_entity_poly.entity_id
_entity_poly.type
_entity_poly.pdbx_seq_one_letter_code
_entity_poly.pdbx_strand_id
1 'polypeptide(L)'
;MKKILVLALVGVMLFGITVVPSEAWGRHHFHHGGWWVPGAVIGGLALGAAIAATYPPYYAYAAPPTVIYQAPPAYTPPPPAVQREVVYPHGKYVLYGDGVTQAYQWVWVPNAPAPPPPPAR
;
A
#
# COMPACT_ATOMS: atom_id res chain seq x y z
N MET A 1 19.82 9.73 -19.34
CA MET A 1 21.02 10.10 -20.12
C MET A 1 21.97 8.92 -20.35
N LYS A 2 22.41 8.18 -19.32
CA LYS A 2 23.33 7.03 -19.45
C LYS A 2 22.88 5.90 -20.39
N LYS A 3 21.57 5.59 -20.44
CA LYS A 3 20.99 4.56 -21.33
C LYS A 3 21.05 4.91 -22.82
N ILE A 4 20.93 6.20 -23.16
CA ILE A 4 21.03 6.68 -24.54
C ILE A 4 22.47 6.55 -25.03
N LEU A 5 23.44 6.80 -24.15
CA LEU A 5 24.86 6.68 -24.45
C LEU A 5 25.27 5.22 -24.70
N VAL A 6 24.70 4.27 -23.96
CA VAL A 6 24.90 2.83 -24.19
C VAL A 6 24.27 2.39 -25.51
N LEU A 7 23.06 2.84 -25.84
CA LEU A 7 22.42 2.52 -27.11
C LEU A 7 23.17 3.11 -28.32
N ALA A 8 23.72 4.32 -28.18
CA ALA A 8 24.56 4.92 -29.21
C ALA A 8 25.87 4.13 -29.41
N LEU A 9 26.51 3.68 -28.33
CA LEU A 9 27.71 2.84 -28.41
C LEU A 9 27.44 1.48 -29.06
N VAL A 10 26.33 0.82 -28.71
CA VAL A 10 25.92 -0.45 -29.33
C VAL A 10 25.58 -0.23 -30.81
N GLY A 11 24.93 0.88 -31.16
CA GLY A 11 24.65 1.24 -32.55
C GLY A 11 25.91 1.46 -33.38
N VAL A 12 26.89 2.20 -32.87
CA VAL A 12 28.18 2.44 -33.54
C VAL A 12 29.00 1.16 -33.68
N MET A 13 28.99 0.30 -32.65
CA MET A 13 29.68 -0.99 -32.67
C MET A 13 29.07 -1.95 -33.70
N LEU A 14 27.75 -1.97 -33.84
CA LEU A 14 27.07 -2.78 -34.87
C LEU A 14 27.27 -2.22 -36.28
N PHE A 15 27.35 -0.90 -36.44
CA PHE A 15 27.59 -0.28 -37.75
C PHE A 15 29.02 -0.48 -38.23
N GLY A 16 30.01 -0.43 -37.32
CA GLY A 16 31.43 -0.65 -37.63
C GLY A 16 31.78 -2.07 -38.12
N ILE A 17 30.93 -3.06 -37.86
CA ILE A 17 31.14 -4.46 -38.29
C ILE A 17 30.70 -4.67 -39.76
N THR A 18 29.97 -3.74 -40.38
CA THR A 18 29.39 -3.93 -41.73
C THR A 18 29.98 -3.04 -42.83
N VAL A 19 30.93 -2.16 -42.50
CA VAL A 19 31.60 -1.29 -43.48
C VAL A 19 33.11 -1.46 -43.41
N VAL A 20 33.59 -2.61 -43.90
CA VAL A 20 34.90 -2.68 -44.53
C VAL A 20 34.61 -2.77 -46.03
N PRO A 21 34.67 -1.66 -46.78
CA PRO A 21 34.65 -1.75 -48.23
C PRO A 21 35.91 -2.50 -48.66
N SER A 22 35.66 -3.58 -49.39
CA SER A 22 36.59 -4.21 -50.32
C SER A 22 37.47 -3.17 -50.99
N GLU A 23 38.79 -3.37 -51.02
CA GLU A 23 39.70 -3.14 -52.16
C GLU A 23 41.14 -3.48 -51.73
N ALA A 24 41.55 -4.73 -51.94
CA ALA A 24 42.95 -5.05 -52.23
C ALA A 24 43.01 -6.46 -52.84
N TRP A 25 43.08 -6.51 -54.16
CA TRP A 25 43.39 -7.70 -54.92
C TRP A 25 44.77 -8.21 -54.51
N GLY A 26 44.80 -9.30 -53.76
CA GLY A 26 46.00 -10.03 -53.40
C GLY A 26 45.64 -11.49 -53.29
N ARG A 27 45.94 -12.24 -54.36
CA ARG A 27 45.99 -13.71 -54.42
C ARG A 27 46.23 -14.31 -53.04
N HIS A 28 45.39 -15.23 -52.56
CA HIS A 28 45.85 -16.47 -51.94
C HIS A 28 44.67 -17.45 -51.85
N HIS A 29 44.86 -18.61 -52.48
CA HIS A 29 43.99 -19.77 -52.42
C HIS A 29 43.68 -20.16 -50.97
N PHE A 30 42.40 -20.26 -50.60
CA PHE A 30 41.98 -20.93 -49.38
C PHE A 30 40.92 -21.99 -49.69
N HIS A 31 41.35 -23.10 -50.29
CA HIS A 31 40.49 -24.24 -50.61
C HIS A 31 40.11 -25.11 -49.39
N HIS A 32 40.51 -24.79 -48.14
CA HIS A 32 40.29 -25.71 -46.99
C HIS A 32 40.03 -25.07 -45.61
N GLY A 33 39.27 -23.97 -45.45
CA GLY A 33 39.08 -23.45 -44.08
C GLY A 33 38.13 -22.29 -43.79
N GLY A 34 37.18 -21.95 -44.66
CA GLY A 34 36.35 -20.74 -44.47
C GLY A 34 35.03 -20.91 -43.68
N TRP A 35 34.54 -22.13 -43.48
CA TRP A 35 33.16 -22.37 -42.98
C TRP A 35 33.06 -22.70 -41.48
N TRP A 36 34.19 -22.98 -40.81
CA TRP A 36 34.15 -23.51 -39.44
C TRP A 36 33.69 -22.46 -38.41
N VAL A 37 34.06 -21.18 -38.57
CA VAL A 37 33.68 -20.13 -37.60
C VAL A 37 32.18 -19.84 -37.63
N PRO A 38 31.55 -19.57 -38.80
CA PRO A 38 30.10 -19.35 -38.83
C PRO A 38 29.31 -20.59 -38.38
N GLY A 39 29.74 -21.79 -38.80
CA GLY A 39 29.10 -23.05 -38.43
C GLY A 39 29.17 -23.34 -36.92
N ALA A 40 30.32 -23.08 -36.28
CA ALA A 40 30.49 -23.28 -34.84
C ALA A 40 29.64 -22.31 -34.01
N VAL A 41 29.46 -21.06 -34.46
CA VAL A 41 28.61 -20.08 -33.78
C VAL A 41 27.14 -20.47 -33.89
N ILE A 42 26.66 -20.80 -35.10
CA ILE A 42 25.27 -21.21 -35.32
C ILE A 42 24.98 -22.54 -34.61
N GLY A 43 25.86 -23.53 -34.75
CA GLY A 43 25.72 -24.85 -34.12
C GLY A 43 25.79 -24.78 -32.60
N GLY A 44 26.70 -23.97 -32.05
CA GLY A 44 26.82 -23.75 -30.61
C GLY A 44 25.58 -23.08 -30.01
N LEU A 45 25.02 -22.07 -30.68
CA LEU A 45 23.77 -21.43 -30.25
C LEU A 45 22.58 -22.37 -30.35
N ALA A 46 22.47 -23.14 -31.43
CA ALA A 46 21.38 -24.11 -31.59
C ALA A 46 21.44 -25.21 -30.51
N LEU A 47 22.64 -25.72 -30.21
CA LEU A 47 22.84 -26.71 -29.16
C LEU A 47 22.55 -26.12 -27.77
N GLY A 48 23.03 -24.90 -27.49
CA GLY A 48 22.74 -24.20 -26.23
C GLY A 48 21.24 -23.96 -26.03
N ALA A 49 20.53 -23.58 -27.09
CA ALA A 49 19.07 -23.40 -27.06
C ALA A 49 18.32 -24.73 -26.83
N ALA A 50 18.75 -25.81 -27.49
CA ALA A 50 18.17 -27.14 -27.30
C ALA A 50 18.34 -27.62 -25.85
N ILE A 51 19.53 -27.45 -25.28
CA ILE A 51 19.80 -27.80 -23.88
C ILE A 51 18.93 -26.96 -22.95
N ALA A 52 18.89 -25.64 -23.13
CA ALA A 52 18.07 -24.74 -22.31
C ALA A 52 16.56 -25.06 -22.39
N ALA A 53 16.06 -25.46 -23.56
CA ALA A 53 14.66 -25.83 -23.75
C ALA A 53 14.27 -27.13 -23.03
N THR A 54 15.23 -28.00 -22.71
CA THR A 54 14.98 -29.25 -21.98
C THR A 54 15.06 -29.10 -20.47
N TYR A 55 15.50 -27.96 -19.95
CA TYR A 55 15.51 -27.71 -18.51
C TYR A 55 14.08 -27.53 -17.99
N PRO A 56 13.64 -28.33 -17.00
CA PRO A 56 12.33 -28.13 -16.40
C PRO A 56 12.28 -26.77 -15.68
N PRO A 57 11.15 -26.05 -15.73
CA PRO A 57 11.02 -24.83 -14.96
C PRO A 57 11.18 -25.15 -13.47
N TYR A 58 12.01 -24.35 -12.80
CA TYR A 58 12.15 -24.39 -11.34
C TYR A 58 10.77 -24.28 -10.67
N TYR A 59 10.53 -25.11 -9.65
CA TYR A 59 9.30 -25.08 -8.87
C TYR A 59 9.08 -23.69 -8.27
N ALA A 60 8.06 -22.98 -8.75
CA ALA A 60 7.62 -21.72 -8.17
C ALA A 60 6.77 -22.02 -6.94
N TYR A 61 7.26 -21.65 -5.76
CA TYR A 61 6.47 -21.72 -4.53
C TYR A 61 5.39 -20.64 -4.54
N ALA A 62 4.17 -21.01 -4.14
CA ALA A 62 3.08 -20.06 -3.97
C ALA A 62 3.42 -19.08 -2.84
N ALA A 63 3.14 -17.79 -3.07
CA ALA A 63 3.26 -16.79 -2.02
C ALA A 63 2.24 -17.09 -0.89
N PRO A 64 2.62 -16.92 0.38
CA PRO A 64 1.70 -17.13 1.48
C PRO A 64 0.54 -16.12 1.43
N PRO A 65 -0.65 -16.51 1.90
CA PRO A 65 -1.81 -15.62 1.92
C PRO A 65 -1.55 -14.41 2.83
N THR A 66 -2.03 -13.25 2.39
CA THR A 66 -1.97 -12.01 3.17
C THR A 66 -3.06 -12.02 4.22
N VAL A 67 -2.69 -11.93 5.50
CA VAL A 67 -3.65 -11.84 6.61
C VAL A 67 -3.92 -10.36 6.89
N ILE A 68 -5.17 -9.94 6.71
CA ILE A 68 -5.63 -8.59 7.06
C ILE A 68 -6.24 -8.67 8.46
N TYR A 69 -5.62 -7.97 9.41
CA TYR A 69 -6.15 -7.86 10.76
C TYR A 69 -7.13 -6.69 10.85
N GLN A 70 -8.36 -6.96 11.27
CA GLN A 70 -9.33 -5.92 11.60
C GLN A 70 -9.00 -5.37 12.99
N ALA A 71 -8.85 -4.05 13.09
CA ALA A 71 -8.70 -3.39 14.38
C ALA A 71 -9.99 -3.56 15.22
N PRO A 72 -9.87 -3.84 16.52
CA PRO A 72 -11.03 -3.93 17.40
C PRO A 72 -11.76 -2.57 17.48
N PRO A 73 -13.09 -2.58 17.69
CA PRO A 73 -13.86 -1.35 17.85
C PRO A 73 -13.36 -0.55 19.07
N ALA A 74 -13.32 0.77 18.92
CA ALA A 74 -12.94 1.68 19.99
C ALA A 74 -14.03 1.69 21.08
N TYR A 75 -13.62 1.45 22.33
CA TYR A 75 -14.52 1.57 23.48
C TYR A 75 -14.61 3.04 23.92
N THR A 76 -15.84 3.52 24.11
CA THR A 76 -16.10 4.83 24.73
C THR A 76 -16.77 4.61 26.08
N PRO A 77 -16.16 5.06 27.20
CA PRO A 77 -16.77 4.91 28.51
C PRO A 77 -18.07 5.74 28.62
N PRO A 78 -19.07 5.25 29.38
CA PRO A 78 -20.29 6.01 29.63
C PRO A 78 -20.00 7.32 30.39
N PRO A 79 -20.78 8.39 30.18
CA PRO A 79 -20.60 9.65 30.88
C PRO A 79 -20.73 9.49 32.41
N PRO A 80 -20.03 10.31 33.21
CA PRO A 80 -20.21 10.33 34.66
C PRO A 80 -21.65 10.64 35.07
N ALA A 81 -22.13 9.99 36.14
CA ALA A 81 -23.41 10.34 36.72
C ALA A 81 -23.34 11.72 37.37
N VAL A 82 -24.17 12.66 36.90
CA VAL A 82 -24.25 14.02 37.44
C VAL A 82 -25.42 14.10 38.41
N GLN A 83 -25.17 14.56 39.64
CA GLN A 83 -26.23 14.84 40.60
C GLN A 83 -27.07 16.02 40.09
N ARG A 84 -28.34 15.74 39.76
CA ARG A 84 -29.26 16.74 39.19
C ARG A 84 -30.00 17.57 40.23
N GLU A 85 -30.13 17.07 41.46
CA GLU A 85 -30.89 17.73 42.51
C GLU A 85 -30.15 17.70 43.85
N VAL A 86 -30.23 18.81 44.59
CA VAL A 86 -29.79 18.92 45.99
C VAL A 86 -30.95 19.41 46.83
N VAL A 87 -31.46 18.54 47.71
CA VAL A 87 -32.68 18.77 48.48
C VAL A 87 -32.35 19.37 49.86
N TYR A 88 -33.12 20.38 50.26
CA TYR A 88 -33.06 21.07 51.56
C TYR A 88 -34.45 21.10 52.21
N PRO A 89 -34.56 21.42 53.52
CA PRO A 89 -35.86 21.50 54.20
C PRO A 89 -36.83 22.53 53.59
N HIS A 90 -36.30 23.62 53.02
CA HIS A 90 -37.09 24.74 52.49
C HIS A 90 -37.24 24.75 50.96
N GLY A 91 -36.69 23.74 50.26
CA GLY A 91 -36.71 23.67 48.81
C GLY A 91 -35.59 22.80 48.26
N LYS A 92 -35.32 22.88 46.96
CA LYS A 92 -34.23 22.14 46.33
C LYS A 92 -33.55 22.97 45.24
N TYR A 93 -32.25 22.76 45.08
CA TYR A 93 -31.56 23.22 43.88
C TYR A 93 -31.70 22.15 42.78
N VAL A 94 -32.10 22.57 41.58
CA VAL A 94 -32.21 21.73 40.39
C VAL A 94 -31.19 22.19 39.36
N LEU A 95 -30.43 21.25 38.81
CA LEU A 95 -29.43 21.49 37.78
C LEU A 95 -30.03 21.35 36.38
N TYR A 96 -30.14 22.47 35.69
CA TYR A 96 -30.54 22.54 34.28
C TYR A 96 -29.32 22.53 33.37
N GLY A 97 -29.52 22.14 32.11
CA GLY A 97 -28.48 22.00 31.11
C GLY A 97 -27.84 20.61 31.07
N ASP A 98 -27.08 20.35 30.01
CA ASP A 98 -26.34 19.11 29.77
C ASP A 98 -24.82 19.32 29.76
N GLY A 99 -24.37 20.57 29.93
CA GLY A 99 -22.97 20.96 29.88
C GLY A 99 -22.35 20.89 28.48
N VAL A 100 -23.13 20.57 27.45
CA VAL A 100 -22.66 20.37 26.08
C VAL A 100 -23.38 21.33 25.13
N THR A 101 -24.71 21.25 25.07
CA THR A 101 -25.56 22.14 24.27
C THR A 101 -26.07 23.33 25.08
N GLN A 102 -26.28 23.13 26.39
CA GLN A 102 -26.70 24.15 27.34
C GLN A 102 -25.77 24.13 28.56
N ALA A 103 -25.25 25.30 28.92
CA ALA A 103 -24.42 25.46 30.09
C ALA A 103 -25.17 25.03 31.36
N TYR A 104 -24.45 24.41 32.28
CA TYR A 104 -25.01 24.01 33.56
C TYR A 104 -25.44 25.22 34.38
N GLN A 105 -26.68 25.18 34.86
CA GLN A 105 -27.25 26.23 35.70
C GLN A 105 -28.00 25.63 36.89
N TRP A 106 -27.62 26.05 38.09
CA TRP A 106 -28.35 25.73 39.31
C TRP A 106 -29.48 26.74 39.52
N VAL A 107 -30.69 26.22 39.71
CA VAL A 107 -31.87 27.03 39.98
C VAL A 107 -32.48 26.58 41.31
N TRP A 108 -32.72 27.54 42.20
CA TRP A 108 -33.41 27.30 43.46
C TRP A 108 -34.92 27.17 43.24
N VAL A 109 -35.52 26.09 43.74
CA VAL A 109 -36.97 25.84 43.72
C VAL A 109 -37.46 25.76 45.16
N PRO A 110 -38.26 26.74 45.66
CA PRO A 110 -38.80 26.69 47.01
C PRO A 110 -39.89 25.62 47.13
N ASN A 111 -40.08 25.08 48.34
CA ASN A 111 -41.18 24.16 48.60
C ASN A 111 -42.53 24.87 48.49
N ALA A 112 -43.50 24.18 47.89
CA ALA A 112 -44.87 24.68 47.86
C ALA A 112 -45.45 24.75 49.29
N PRO A 113 -46.27 25.77 49.61
CA PRO A 113 -47.04 25.79 50.84
C PRO A 113 -47.92 24.54 50.94
N ALA A 114 -48.12 24.02 52.16
CA ALA A 114 -49.06 22.94 52.37
C ALA A 114 -50.47 23.37 51.88
N PRO A 115 -51.21 22.49 51.20
CA PRO A 115 -52.58 22.81 50.79
C PRO A 115 -53.45 23.09 52.02
N PRO A 116 -54.46 23.98 51.90
CA PRO A 116 -55.36 24.27 53.00
C PRO A 116 -56.10 23.00 53.45
N PRO A 117 -56.42 22.87 54.75
CA PRO A 117 -57.18 21.73 55.23
C PRO A 117 -58.56 21.67 54.55
N PRO A 118 -59.09 20.46 54.30
CA PRO A 118 -60.43 20.29 53.72
C PRO A 118 -61.51 20.86 54.65
N PRO A 119 -62.68 21.28 54.11
CA PRO A 119 -63.78 21.79 54.91
C PRO A 119 -64.24 20.76 55.94
N ALA A 120 -64.49 21.21 57.18
CA ALA A 120 -65.21 20.39 58.16
C ALA A 120 -66.64 20.14 57.65
N ARG A 121 -67.10 18.88 57.72
CA ARG A 121 -68.49 18.51 57.42
C ARG A 121 -69.43 18.95 58.53
#